data_AF-A8JYJ4-F1
#
_entry.id   AF-A8JYJ4-F1
#
_cell.length_a   1.000
_cell.length_b   1.000
_cell.length_c   1.000
_cell.angle_alpha   90.00
_cell.angle_beta   90.00
_cell.angle_gamma   90.00
#
_symmetry.space_group_name_H-M   'P 1'
#
loop_
_entity.id
_entity.type
_entity.pdbx_description
1 polymer ?
#
loop_
_entity_poly.entity_id
_entity_poly.type
_entity_poly.pdbx_seq_one_letter_code
_entity_poly.pdbx_strand_id
1 'polypeptide(L)'
;PRAAWMEKVKDVDPGYWEQETQIIKETAQISRVDLQTLRGYYNQSEGGAHTFQRMYGCEVSPELSYQRGFLQFAYDGQDYIALDTETLTWTAAQNEAVNTKRKWEAERSYAERDKAYLEETCVLWLKKYLEMG
;
A
#
# COMPACT_ATOMS: atom_id res chain seq x y z
N PRO A 1 -3.83 -9.33 17.02
CA PRO A 1 -4.96 -9.62 16.10
C PRO A 1 -6.19 -8.77 16.47
N ARG A 2 -7.09 -8.48 15.52
CA ARG A 2 -8.36 -7.76 15.75
C ARG A 2 -9.62 -8.61 15.55
N ALA A 3 -9.45 -9.84 15.08
CA ALA A 3 -10.50 -10.85 14.97
C ALA A 3 -9.99 -12.19 15.51
N ALA A 4 -10.86 -12.97 16.16
CA ALA A 4 -10.46 -14.21 16.83
C ALA A 4 -9.95 -15.30 15.87
N TRP A 5 -10.52 -15.38 14.65
CA TRP A 5 -10.10 -16.36 13.65
C TRP A 5 -8.64 -16.20 13.19
N MET A 6 -8.04 -15.01 13.38
CA MET A 6 -6.62 -14.78 13.09
C MET A 6 -5.68 -15.55 14.03
N GLU A 7 -6.16 -16.15 15.13
CA GLU A 7 -5.34 -17.05 15.96
C GLU A 7 -4.92 -18.32 15.20
N LYS A 8 -5.68 -18.73 14.18
CA LYS A 8 -5.39 -19.89 13.32
C LYS A 8 -4.21 -19.65 12.36
N VAL A 9 -3.79 -18.40 12.15
CA VAL A 9 -2.72 -18.07 11.18
C VAL A 9 -1.39 -18.76 11.53
N LYS A 10 -1.15 -19.02 12.82
CA LYS A 10 0.04 -19.74 13.30
C LYS A 10 0.17 -21.17 12.73
N ASP A 11 -0.96 -21.78 12.37
CA ASP A 11 -1.01 -23.13 11.80
C ASP A 11 -0.75 -23.09 10.28
N VAL A 12 -0.99 -21.94 9.63
CA VAL A 12 -0.77 -21.69 8.20
C VAL A 12 0.65 -21.14 7.94
N ASP A 13 1.12 -20.25 8.81
CA ASP A 13 2.42 -19.61 8.77
C ASP A 13 2.85 -19.22 10.21
N PRO A 14 3.69 -20.04 10.88
CA PRO A 14 4.16 -19.76 12.23
C PRO A 14 4.95 -18.45 12.36
N GLY A 15 5.58 -17.97 11.28
CA GLY A 15 6.40 -16.75 11.25
C GLY A 15 5.62 -15.47 10.96
N TYR A 16 4.33 -15.60 10.62
CA TYR A 16 3.47 -14.51 10.16
C TYR A 16 3.56 -13.25 11.02
N TRP A 17 3.36 -13.37 12.34
CA TRP A 17 3.33 -12.21 13.22
C TRP A 17 4.69 -11.52 13.38
N GLU A 18 5.79 -12.28 13.35
CA GLU A 18 7.13 -11.72 13.43
C GLU A 18 7.47 -10.95 12.16
N GLN A 19 7.19 -11.55 10.99
CA GLN A 19 7.40 -10.91 9.69
C GLN A 19 6.54 -9.64 9.54
N GLU A 20 5.24 -9.71 9.79
CA GLU A 20 4.34 -8.55 9.70
C GLU A 20 4.76 -7.44 10.68
N THR A 21 5.20 -7.79 11.89
CA THR A 21 5.70 -6.80 12.85
C THR A 21 6.92 -6.07 12.32
N GLN A 22 7.86 -6.77 11.69
CA GLN A 22 9.06 -6.15 11.12
C GLN A 22 8.72 -5.25 9.94
N ILE A 23 7.87 -5.72 9.02
CA ILE A 23 7.40 -4.95 7.85
C ILE A 23 6.73 -3.65 8.30
N ILE A 24 5.86 -3.70 9.31
CA ILE A 24 5.15 -2.50 9.79
C ILE A 24 6.09 -1.51 10.49
N LYS A 25 7.13 -1.98 11.19
CA LYS A 25 8.16 -1.10 11.77
C LYS A 25 8.95 -0.36 10.70
N GLU A 26 9.36 -1.05 9.64
CA GLU A 26 10.05 -0.44 8.51
C GLU A 26 9.16 0.55 7.76
N THR A 27 7.90 0.16 7.50
CA THR A 27 6.90 1.03 6.87
C THR A 27 6.65 2.30 7.67
N ALA A 28 6.67 2.24 9.00
CA ALA A 28 6.53 3.42 9.86
C ALA A 28 7.70 4.40 9.70
N GLN A 29 8.93 3.92 9.54
CA GLN A 29 10.09 4.79 9.29
C GLN A 29 10.02 5.42 7.89
N ILE A 30 9.63 4.63 6.88
CA ILE A 30 9.44 5.13 5.50
C ILE A 30 8.37 6.23 5.48
N SER A 31 7.21 5.97 6.10
CA SER A 31 6.10 6.93 6.15
C SER A 31 6.50 8.26 6.83
N ARG A 32 7.39 8.22 7.82
CA ARG A 32 7.94 9.43 8.46
C ARG A 32 8.80 10.24 7.49
N VAL A 33 9.65 9.60 6.70
CA VAL A 33 10.48 10.26 5.68
C VAL A 33 9.63 10.80 4.53
N ASP A 34 8.61 10.05 4.13
CA ASP A 34 7.66 10.47 3.09
C ASP A 34 6.90 11.73 3.52
N LEU A 35 6.42 11.80 4.78
CA LEU A 35 5.80 13.01 5.32
C LEU A 35 6.70 14.25 5.24
N GLN A 36 8.00 14.10 5.53
CA GLN A 36 8.97 15.20 5.41
C GLN A 36 9.18 15.62 3.95
N THR A 37 9.20 14.65 3.04
CA THR A 37 9.33 14.88 1.60
C THR A 37 8.12 15.61 1.04
N LEU A 38 6.91 15.15 1.40
CA LEU A 38 5.64 15.76 0.98
C LEU A 38 5.53 17.20 1.46
N ARG A 39 5.89 17.48 2.72
CA ARG A 39 5.93 18.85 3.25
C ARG A 39 6.76 19.79 2.37
N GLY A 40 7.88 19.29 1.83
CA GLY A 40 8.73 20.01 0.88
C GLY A 40 8.04 20.24 -0.46
N TYR A 41 7.37 19.23 -1.03
CA TYR A 41 6.62 19.37 -2.28
C TYR A 41 5.49 20.40 -2.20
N TYR A 42 4.85 20.52 -1.02
CA TYR A 42 3.78 21.48 -0.76
C TYR A 42 4.29 22.84 -0.21
N ASN A 43 5.61 23.04 -0.07
CA ASN A 43 6.22 24.24 0.51
C ASN A 43 5.63 24.65 1.89
N GLN A 44 5.31 23.66 2.72
CA GLN A 44 4.67 23.87 4.02
C GLN A 44 5.69 24.12 5.14
N SER A 45 5.29 24.90 6.15
CA SER A 45 6.13 25.25 7.30
C SER A 45 6.36 24.07 8.25
N GLU A 46 7.44 24.10 9.04
CA GLU A 46 7.81 22.97 9.90
C GLU A 46 6.85 22.68 11.06
N GLY A 47 6.06 23.67 11.49
CA GLY A 47 5.16 23.56 12.65
C GLY A 47 3.76 23.01 12.34
N GLY A 48 3.45 22.70 11.08
CA GLY A 48 2.16 22.15 10.67
C GLY A 48 2.05 20.64 10.95
N ALA A 49 0.86 20.20 11.41
CA ALA A 49 0.52 18.79 11.48
C ALA A 49 -0.12 18.36 10.16
N HIS A 50 0.43 17.31 9.54
CA HIS A 50 -0.01 16.78 8.24
C HIS A 50 -0.22 15.27 8.33
N THR A 51 -1.07 14.73 7.45
CA THR A 51 -1.34 13.29 7.38
C THR A 51 -0.91 12.71 6.04
N PHE A 52 -0.34 11.50 6.08
CA PHE A 52 -0.05 10.71 4.90
C PHE A 52 -0.65 9.32 5.11
N GLN A 53 -1.49 8.90 4.16
CA GLN A 53 -2.26 7.68 4.27
C GLN A 53 -2.00 6.83 3.03
N ARG A 54 -1.83 5.53 3.24
CA ARG A 54 -1.70 4.52 2.19
C ARG A 54 -2.86 3.54 2.32
N MET A 55 -3.54 3.27 1.21
CA MET A 55 -4.61 2.28 1.12
C MET A 55 -4.31 1.36 -0.06
N TYR A 56 -4.32 0.05 0.19
CA TYR A 56 -4.03 -0.94 -0.83
C TYR A 56 -4.70 -2.27 -0.53
N GLY A 57 -4.89 -3.08 -1.57
CA GLY A 57 -5.57 -4.37 -1.47
C GLY A 57 -6.02 -4.90 -2.82
N CYS A 58 -6.69 -6.05 -2.78
CA CYS A 58 -7.22 -6.74 -3.95
C CYS A 58 -8.66 -7.18 -3.71
N GLU A 59 -9.41 -7.25 -4.80
CA GLU A 59 -10.74 -7.82 -4.88
C GLU A 59 -10.67 -9.14 -5.67
N VAL A 60 -11.45 -10.12 -5.23
CA VAL A 60 -11.54 -11.43 -5.87
C VAL A 60 -12.99 -11.75 -6.23
N SER A 61 -13.16 -12.54 -7.29
CA SER A 61 -14.46 -13.06 -7.70
C SER A 61 -15.00 -14.08 -6.68
N PRO A 62 -16.28 -14.50 -6.81
CA PRO A 62 -16.81 -15.60 -6.02
C PRO A 62 -16.00 -16.90 -6.14
N GLU A 63 -15.33 -17.12 -7.29
CA GLU A 63 -14.42 -18.24 -7.55
C GLU A 63 -13.00 -17.98 -7.02
N LEU A 64 -12.82 -16.95 -6.19
CA LEU A 64 -11.55 -16.54 -5.59
C LEU A 64 -10.45 -16.24 -6.62
N SER A 65 -10.83 -15.75 -7.79
CA SER A 65 -9.88 -15.31 -8.83
C SER A 65 -9.69 -13.80 -8.76
N TYR A 66 -8.49 -13.31 -9.06
CA TYR A 66 -8.18 -11.87 -9.07
C TYR A 66 -9.17 -11.10 -9.96
N GLN A 67 -9.75 -10.01 -9.44
CA GLN A 67 -10.58 -9.09 -10.22
C GLN A 67 -9.93 -7.71 -10.35
N ARG A 68 -9.43 -7.16 -9.24
CA ARG A 68 -8.90 -5.81 -9.22
C ARG A 68 -7.91 -5.63 -8.08
N GLY A 69 -6.86 -4.88 -8.31
CA GLY A 69 -5.93 -4.38 -7.31
C GLY A 69 -6.05 -2.86 -7.19
N PHE A 70 -5.78 -2.34 -6.00
CA PHE A 70 -5.71 -0.91 -5.78
C PHE A 70 -4.51 -0.59 -4.87
N LEU A 71 -3.84 0.52 -5.18
CA LEU A 71 -2.80 1.13 -4.36
C LEU A 71 -2.91 2.64 -4.54
N GLN A 72 -3.35 3.31 -3.49
CA GLN A 72 -3.58 4.75 -3.49
C GLN A 72 -3.06 5.39 -2.22
N PHE A 73 -2.68 6.65 -2.35
CA PHE A 73 -2.18 7.47 -1.27
C PHE A 73 -3.00 8.74 -1.17
N ALA A 74 -3.17 9.22 0.06
CA ALA A 74 -3.79 10.49 0.38
C ALA A 74 -2.87 11.33 1.25
N TYR A 75 -2.93 12.65 1.05
CA TYR A 75 -2.20 13.64 1.83
C TYR A 75 -3.18 14.69 2.36
N ASP A 76 -3.15 14.94 3.67
CA ASP A 76 -4.11 15.80 4.37
C ASP A 76 -5.58 15.45 4.07
N GLY A 77 -5.87 14.15 3.96
CA GLY A 77 -7.20 13.60 3.68
C GLY A 77 -7.69 13.77 2.24
N GLN A 78 -6.87 14.31 1.33
CA GLN A 78 -7.17 14.45 -0.10
C GLN A 78 -6.41 13.41 -0.91
N ASP A 79 -7.02 12.94 -2.00
CA ASP A 79 -6.34 12.03 -2.94
C ASP A 79 -5.03 12.66 -3.42
N TYR A 80 -3.95 11.87 -3.39
CA TYR A 80 -2.60 12.32 -3.73
C TYR A 80 -2.09 11.63 -4.99
N ILE A 81 -1.95 10.31 -4.97
CA ILE A 81 -1.47 9.53 -6.12
C ILE A 81 -2.00 8.09 -6.08
N ALA A 82 -2.30 7.49 -7.22
CA ALA A 82 -2.78 6.11 -7.33
C ALA A 82 -2.09 5.35 -8.47
N LEU A 83 -1.81 4.06 -8.26
CA LEU A 83 -1.23 3.17 -9.26
C LEU A 83 -2.32 2.67 -10.22
N ASP A 84 -2.07 2.83 -11.51
CA ASP A 84 -2.75 2.10 -12.58
C ASP A 84 -1.97 0.81 -12.86
N THR A 85 -2.52 -0.32 -12.41
CA THR A 85 -1.89 -1.65 -12.57
C THR A 85 -1.96 -2.19 -13.99
N GLU A 86 -2.81 -1.65 -14.86
CA GLU A 86 -2.89 -2.06 -16.27
C GLU A 86 -1.77 -1.42 -17.08
N THR A 87 -1.54 -0.12 -16.86
CA THR A 87 -0.53 0.64 -17.60
C THR A 87 0.83 0.69 -16.90
N LEU A 88 0.89 0.31 -15.62
CA LEU A 88 2.05 0.47 -14.73
C LEU A 88 2.50 1.94 -14.66
N THR A 89 1.52 2.83 -14.58
CA THR A 89 1.72 4.29 -14.44
C THR A 89 1.01 4.80 -13.20
N TRP A 90 1.37 6.00 -12.77
CA TRP A 90 0.80 6.63 -11.58
C TRP A 90 -0.06 7.83 -11.96
N THR A 91 -1.30 7.87 -11.46
CA THR A 91 -2.19 9.02 -11.62
C THR A 91 -2.00 9.97 -10.45
N ALA A 92 -1.42 11.14 -10.71
CA ALA A 92 -1.28 12.23 -9.74
C ALA A 92 -2.59 13.01 -9.65
N ALA A 93 -3.16 13.11 -8.46
CA ALA A 93 -4.42 13.83 -8.23
C ALA A 93 -4.20 15.34 -8.04
N GLN A 94 -2.97 15.75 -7.69
CA GLN A 94 -2.58 17.15 -7.44
C GLN A 94 -1.26 17.47 -8.13
N ASN A 95 -0.97 18.75 -8.36
CA ASN A 95 0.25 19.18 -9.04
C ASN A 95 1.52 18.78 -8.27
N GLU A 96 1.48 18.85 -6.96
CA GLU A 96 2.56 18.49 -6.05
C GLU A 96 2.89 16.99 -6.13
N ALA A 97 1.89 16.16 -6.44
CA ALA A 97 2.03 14.71 -6.62
C ALA A 97 2.79 14.32 -7.91
N VAL A 98 2.94 15.25 -8.87
CA VAL A 98 3.74 15.03 -10.09
C VAL A 98 5.21 14.77 -9.75
N ASN A 99 5.73 15.32 -8.65
CA ASN A 99 7.08 15.02 -8.20
C ASN A 99 7.25 13.54 -7.84
N THR A 100 6.30 12.98 -7.08
CA THR A 100 6.28 11.56 -6.72
C THR A 100 6.06 10.69 -7.95
N LYS A 101 5.12 11.04 -8.84
CA LYS A 101 4.90 10.35 -10.12
C LYS A 101 6.20 10.20 -10.90
N ARG A 102 6.92 11.30 -11.14
CA ARG A 102 8.20 11.28 -11.88
C ARG A 102 9.23 10.38 -11.22
N LYS A 103 9.33 10.43 -9.89
CA LYS A 103 10.28 9.59 -9.12
C LYS A 103 9.95 8.10 -9.25
N TRP A 104 8.68 7.73 -9.09
CA TRP A 104 8.26 6.33 -9.13
C TRP A 104 8.19 5.74 -10.54
N GLU A 105 7.88 6.56 -11.55
CA GLU A 105 7.89 6.13 -12.96
C GLU A 105 9.30 6.09 -13.57
N ALA A 106 10.30 6.72 -12.95
CA ALA A 106 11.68 6.62 -13.39
C ALA A 106 12.23 5.19 -13.28
N GLU A 107 11.66 4.38 -12.38
CA GLU A 107 12.05 2.99 -12.17
C GLU A 107 10.80 2.10 -12.16
N ARG A 108 10.53 1.51 -13.33
CA ARG A 108 9.34 0.68 -13.60
C ARG A 108 9.20 -0.51 -12.63
N SER A 109 10.31 -1.01 -12.09
CA SER A 109 10.34 -2.14 -11.16
C SER A 109 9.51 -1.90 -9.90
N TYR A 110 9.32 -0.64 -9.48
CA TYR A 110 8.44 -0.32 -8.35
C TYR A 110 6.99 -0.68 -8.64
N ALA A 111 6.46 -0.23 -9.79
CA ALA A 111 5.10 -0.51 -10.21
C ALA A 111 4.89 -2.01 -10.49
N GLU A 112 5.88 -2.68 -11.09
CA GLU A 112 5.82 -4.13 -11.36
C GLU A 112 5.77 -4.96 -10.08
N ARG A 113 6.58 -4.61 -9.07
CA ARG A 113 6.55 -5.26 -7.76
C ARG A 113 5.20 -5.07 -7.07
N ASP A 114 4.68 -3.84 -7.09
CA ASP A 114 3.39 -3.55 -6.45
C ASP A 114 2.25 -4.27 -7.17
N LYS A 115 2.25 -4.33 -8.51
CA LYS A 115 1.30 -5.14 -9.29
C LYS A 115 1.38 -6.62 -8.92
N ALA A 116 2.58 -7.22 -8.89
CA ALA A 116 2.75 -8.63 -8.54
C ALA A 116 2.22 -8.95 -7.13
N TYR A 117 2.45 -8.05 -6.16
CA TYR A 117 1.86 -8.18 -4.84
C TYR A 117 0.33 -8.16 -4.88
N LEU A 118 -0.27 -7.20 -5.58
CA LEU A 118 -1.72 -7.02 -5.65
C LEU A 118 -2.43 -8.17 -6.39
N GLU A 119 -1.83 -8.69 -7.46
CA GLU A 119 -2.42 -9.74 -8.31
C GLU A 119 -2.23 -11.14 -7.74
N GLU A 120 -1.11 -11.39 -7.06
CA GLU A 120 -0.76 -12.75 -6.61
C GLU A 120 -0.80 -12.87 -5.08
N THR A 121 0.08 -12.12 -4.39
CA THR A 121 0.30 -12.28 -2.95
C THR A 121 -0.93 -11.89 -2.15
N CYS A 122 -1.58 -10.78 -2.49
CA CYS A 122 -2.81 -10.34 -1.85
C CYS A 122 -3.93 -11.38 -2.02
N VAL A 123 -4.11 -11.92 -3.22
CA VAL A 123 -5.13 -12.93 -3.52
C VAL A 123 -4.86 -14.22 -2.75
N LEU A 124 -3.60 -14.67 -2.70
CA LEU A 124 -3.19 -15.84 -1.93
C LEU A 124 -3.54 -15.68 -0.45
N TRP A 125 -3.22 -14.54 0.15
CA TRP A 125 -3.52 -14.29 1.56
C TRP A 125 -5.01 -14.11 1.82
N LEU A 126 -5.74 -13.45 0.92
CA LEU A 126 -7.18 -13.30 1.04
C LEU A 126 -7.88 -14.67 1.07
N LYS A 127 -7.47 -15.63 0.24
CA LYS A 127 -7.97 -17.02 0.28
C LYS A 127 -7.76 -17.66 1.66
N LYS A 128 -6.54 -17.57 2.20
CA LYS A 128 -6.20 -18.10 3.52
C LYS A 128 -7.06 -17.45 4.62
N TYR A 129 -7.28 -16.14 4.55
CA TYR A 129 -8.11 -15.43 5.54
C TYR A 129 -9.57 -15.88 5.48
N LEU A 130 -10.14 -16.05 4.28
CA LEU A 130 -11.51 -16.56 4.09
C LEU A 130 -11.70 -18.02 4.53
N GLU A 131 -10.66 -18.85 4.45
CA GLU A 131 -10.70 -20.21 4.98
C GLU A 131 -10.65 -20.24 6.52
N MET A 132 -9.99 -19.24 7.14
CA MET A 132 -9.85 -19.17 8.59
C MET A 132 -11.11 -18.64 9.29
N GLY A 133 -11.87 -17.74 8.67
CA GLY A 133 -13.08 -17.14 9.24
C GLY A 133 -14.00 -16.51 8.21
#